data_AF-A0A257MWJ5-F1
#
_entry.id   AF-A0A257MWJ5-F1
#
_cell.length_a   1.000
_cell.length_b   1.000
_cell.length_c   1.000
_cell.angle_alpha   90.00
_cell.angle_beta   90.00
_cell.angle_gamma   90.00
#
_symmetry.space_group_name_H-M   'P 1'
#
loop_
_entity.id
_entity.type
_entity.pdbx_description
1 polymer ?
#
loop_
_entity_poly.entity_id
_entity_poly.type
_entity_poly.pdbx_seq_one_letter_code
_entity_poly.pdbx_strand_id
1 'polypeptide(L)'
;MPLPWIACETGWFVAEFGRQPWTIAEILPTFLSASSLTEWDLYISLSGFIALYTLFLVIEMFLMLKFIRLGPSSLHKGRYHFEIAQEEGVDHV
;
A
#
# COMPACT_ATOMS: atom_id res chain seq x y z
N MET A 1 8.11 0.70 -10.75
CA MET A 1 7.55 1.79 -11.59
C MET A 1 6.72 2.70 -10.69
N PRO A 2 7.33 3.74 -10.08
CA PRO A 2 6.67 4.57 -9.06
C PRO A 2 5.76 5.67 -9.64
N LEU A 3 5.93 6.02 -10.92
CA LEU A 3 5.27 7.17 -11.54
C LEU A 3 3.73 7.10 -11.56
N PRO A 4 3.09 5.96 -11.89
CA PRO A 4 1.63 5.88 -11.87
C PRO A 4 1.05 6.11 -10.47
N TRP A 5 1.74 5.64 -9.43
CA TRP A 5 1.30 5.79 -8.05
C TRP A 5 1.28 7.26 -7.63
N ILE A 6 2.38 7.98 -7.88
CA ILE A 6 2.48 9.41 -7.59
C ILE A 6 1.42 10.21 -8.36
N ALA A 7 1.18 9.88 -9.63
CA ALA A 7 0.17 10.54 -10.45
C ALA A 7 -1.26 10.37 -9.87
N CYS A 8 -1.59 9.17 -9.40
CA CYS A 8 -2.87 8.91 -8.74
C CYS A 8 -3.02 9.70 -7.44
N GLU A 9 -2.03 9.66 -6.55
CA GLU A 9 -2.08 10.36 -5.26
C GLU A 9 -2.18 11.89 -5.44
N THR A 10 -1.40 12.43 -6.37
CA THR A 10 -1.44 13.87 -6.68
C THR A 10 -2.74 14.30 -7.36
N GLY A 11 -3.31 13.44 -8.22
CA GLY A 11 -4.63 13.68 -8.82
C GLY A 11 -5.74 13.76 -7.78
N TRP A 12 -5.76 12.82 -6.83
CA TRP A 12 -6.68 12.84 -5.69
C TRP A 12 -6.47 14.06 -4.79
N PHE A 13 -5.22 14.42 -4.52
CA PHE A 13 -4.91 15.62 -3.74
C PHE A 13 -5.48 16.89 -4.38
N VAL A 14 -5.30 17.07 -5.70
CA VAL A 14 -5.85 18.23 -6.42
C VAL A 14 -7.39 18.24 -6.35
N ALA A 15 -8.03 17.08 -6.51
CA ALA A 15 -9.49 16.98 -6.47
C ALA A 15 -10.07 17.28 -5.07
N GLU A 16 -9.50 16.71 -4.01
CA GLU A 16 -9.99 16.87 -2.64
C GLU A 16 -9.63 18.23 -2.05
N PHE A 17 -8.40 18.69 -2.27
CA PHE A 17 -7.96 19.99 -1.76
C PHE A 17 -8.63 21.14 -2.51
N GLY A 18 -8.89 20.98 -3.82
CA GLY A 18 -9.64 21.98 -4.61
C GLY A 18 -11.08 22.18 -4.15
N ARG A 19 -11.64 21.24 -3.38
CA ARG A 19 -12.99 21.32 -2.81
C ARG A 19 -13.03 22.09 -1.48
N GLN A 20 -11.88 22.37 -0.85
CA GLN A 20 -11.81 23.23 0.33
C GLN A 20 -12.29 24.66 -0.03
N PRO A 21 -13.12 25.32 0.79
CA PRO A 21 -13.45 25.05 2.19
C PRO A 21 -14.72 24.22 2.44
N TRP A 22 -15.20 23.45 1.46
CA TRP A 22 -16.50 22.78 1.52
C TRP A 22 -16.40 21.26 1.71
N THR A 23 -17.09 20.70 2.72
CA THR A 23 -17.32 19.24 2.83
C THR A 23 -18.41 18.78 1.86
N ILE A 24 -19.45 19.59 1.67
CA ILE A 24 -20.43 19.44 0.60
C ILE A 24 -20.51 20.80 -0.07
N ALA A 25 -20.28 20.82 -1.39
CA ALA A 25 -20.21 22.06 -2.17
C ALA A 25 -21.42 22.96 -1.84
N GLU A 26 -21.13 24.20 -1.42
CA GLU A 26 -22.11 25.26 -1.13
C GLU A 26 -23.11 24.99 0.01
N ILE A 27 -23.05 23.81 0.65
CA ILE A 27 -24.02 23.39 1.68
C ILE A 27 -23.36 23.32 3.05
N LEU A 28 -22.23 22.60 3.15
CA LEU A 28 -21.58 22.32 4.44
C LEU A 28 -20.10 22.69 4.40
N PRO A 29 -19.68 23.74 5.13
CA PRO A 29 -18.27 24.07 5.32
C PRO A 29 -17.52 23.04 6.16
N THR A 30 -16.22 22.85 5.87
CA THR A 30 -15.38 21.82 6.53
C THR A 30 -15.23 22.02 8.03
N PHE A 31 -15.17 23.27 8.49
CA PHE A 31 -15.03 23.59 9.92
C PHE A 31 -16.26 23.26 10.78
N LEU A 32 -17.45 23.16 10.18
CA LEU A 32 -18.68 22.72 10.87
C LEU A 32 -18.90 21.22 10.79
N SER A 33 -18.16 20.54 9.91
CA SER A 33 -18.32 19.11 9.64
C SER A 33 -17.53 18.21 10.59
N ALA A 34 -16.61 18.77 11.39
CA ALA A 34 -15.76 18.00 12.28
C ALA A 34 -16.50 17.61 13.58
N SER A 35 -16.21 16.42 14.11
CA SER A 35 -16.73 15.98 15.40
C SER A 35 -16.03 16.69 16.57
N SER A 36 -16.77 16.97 17.63
CA SER A 36 -16.24 17.55 18.88
C SER A 36 -15.55 16.46 19.72
N LEU A 37 -14.27 16.22 19.46
CA LEU A 37 -13.41 15.29 20.18
C LEU A 37 -12.28 16.02 20.89
N THR A 38 -11.68 15.38 21.89
CA THR A 38 -10.46 15.91 22.51
C THR A 38 -9.27 15.71 21.58
N GLU A 39 -8.29 16.63 21.65
CA GLU A 39 -7.06 16.55 20.85
C GLU A 39 -6.30 15.24 21.12
N TRP A 40 -6.32 14.77 22.36
CA TRP A 40 -5.65 13.54 22.77
C TRP A 40 -6.25 12.29 22.12
N ASP A 41 -7.58 12.18 22.05
CA ASP A 41 -8.24 11.05 21.39
C ASP A 41 -7.90 10.99 19.89
N LEU A 42 -7.74 12.17 19.26
CA LEU A 42 -7.34 12.28 17.86
C LEU A 42 -5.90 11.80 17.64
N TYR A 43 -4.95 12.23 18.48
CA TYR A 43 -3.55 11.79 18.33
C TYR A 43 -3.36 10.30 18.60
N ILE A 44 -4.05 9.74 19.59
CA ILE A 44 -3.97 8.31 19.92
C ILE A 44 -4.54 7.47 18.76
N SER A 45 -5.71 7.83 18.25
CA SER A 45 -6.31 7.10 17.13
C SER A 45 -5.48 7.21 15.84
N LEU A 46 -5.05 8.43 15.48
CA LEU A 46 -4.24 8.68 14.29
C LEU A 46 -2.89 7.95 14.35
N SER A 47 -2.20 8.01 15.49
CA SER A 47 -0.93 7.29 15.68
C SER A 47 -1.11 5.77 15.56
N GLY A 48 -2.20 5.21 16.09
CA GLY A 48 -2.55 3.81 15.93
C GLY A 48 -2.72 3.39 14.46
N PHE A 49 -3.46 4.17 13.67
CA PHE A 49 -3.64 3.92 12.24
C PHE A 49 -2.33 4.06 11.45
N ILE A 50 -1.55 5.11 11.70
CA ILE A 50 -0.25 5.32 11.05
C ILE A 50 0.70 4.16 11.34
N ALA A 51 0.81 3.74 12.61
CA ALA A 51 1.70 2.65 13.01
C ALA A 51 1.28 1.33 12.33
N LEU A 52 -0.02 1.02 12.34
CA LEU A 52 -0.54 -0.21 11.73
C LEU A 52 -0.33 -0.24 10.22
N TYR A 53 -0.68 0.84 9.51
CA TYR A 53 -0.51 0.90 8.06
C TYR A 53 0.95 0.91 7.63
N THR A 54 1.83 1.55 8.41
CA THR A 54 3.27 1.51 8.15
C THR A 54 3.82 0.09 8.32
N LEU A 55 3.39 -0.62 9.37
CA LEU A 55 3.78 -2.02 9.58
C LEU A 55 3.35 -2.91 8.42
N PHE A 56 2.10 -2.80 7.97
CA PHE A 56 1.59 -3.57 6.83
C PHE A 56 2.33 -3.23 5.54
N LEU A 57 2.59 -1.94 5.28
CA LEU A 57 3.36 -1.51 4.12
C LEU A 57 4.75 -2.16 4.09
N VAL A 58 5.47 -2.19 5.21
CA VAL A 58 6.81 -2.82 5.28
C VAL A 58 6.72 -4.33 4.99
N ILE A 59 5.74 -5.02 5.57
CA ILE A 59 5.54 -6.45 5.36
C ILE A 59 5.19 -6.76 3.90
N GLU A 60 4.25 -6.02 3.32
CA GLU A 60 3.83 -6.19 1.93
C GLU A 60 4.95 -5.88 0.94
N MET A 61 5.69 -4.79 1.15
CA MET A 61 6.85 -4.45 0.32
C MET A 61 7.93 -5.54 0.40
N PHE A 62 8.19 -6.10 1.58
CA PHE A 62 9.12 -7.22 1.74
C PHE A 62 8.64 -8.46 0.98
N LEU A 63 7.36 -8.82 1.12
CA LEU A 63 6.75 -9.97 0.43
C LEU A 63 6.79 -9.79 -1.08
N MET A 64 6.38 -8.63 -1.61
CA MET A 64 6.43 -8.34 -3.04
C MET A 64 7.84 -8.47 -3.59
N LEU A 65 8.85 -7.86 -2.94
CA LEU A 65 10.23 -7.96 -3.38
C LEU A 65 10.77 -9.40 -3.32
N LYS A 66 10.36 -10.18 -2.32
CA LYS A 66 10.72 -11.60 -2.20
C LYS A 66 10.13 -12.39 -3.37
N PHE A 67 8.82 -12.31 -3.62
CA PHE A 67 8.16 -13.10 -4.66
C PHE A 67 8.51 -12.65 -6.07
N ILE A 68 8.71 -11.35 -6.32
CA ILE A 68 9.19 -10.86 -7.62
C ILE A 68 10.57 -11.45 -7.94
N ARG A 69 11.45 -11.62 -6.94
CA ARG A 69 12.77 -12.25 -7.15
C ARG A 69 12.70 -13.76 -7.37
N LEU A 70 11.80 -14.48 -6.70
CA LEU A 70 11.58 -15.90 -6.96
C LEU A 70 10.95 -16.13 -8.35
N GLY A 71 10.22 -15.14 -8.87
CA GLY A 71 9.55 -15.25 -10.16
C GLY A 71 8.56 -16.41 -10.18
N PRO A 72 8.35 -17.08 -11.33
CA PRO A 72 7.35 -18.13 -11.45
C PRO A 72 7.72 -19.42 -10.69
N SER A 73 8.98 -19.58 -10.27
CA SER A 73 9.45 -20.70 -9.45
C SER A 73 8.86 -20.73 -8.03
N SER A 74 8.09 -19.72 -7.61
CA SER A 74 7.31 -19.82 -6.37
C SER A 74 6.11 -20.77 -6.49
N LEU A 75 5.72 -21.14 -7.71
CA LEU A 75 4.53 -21.95 -8.00
C LEU A 75 4.78 -23.47 -7.96
N HIS A 76 6.04 -23.93 -7.80
CA HIS A 76 6.39 -25.35 -7.65
C HIS A 76 5.78 -26.25 -8.74
N LYS A 77 5.93 -25.88 -10.02
CA LYS A 77 5.32 -26.60 -11.16
C LYS A 77 6.28 -27.56 -11.89
N GLY A 78 7.55 -27.63 -11.48
CA GLY A 78 8.63 -28.43 -12.09
C GLY A 78 9.15 -27.89 -13.43
N ARG A 79 8.71 -26.71 -13.87
CA ARG A 79 8.96 -26.22 -15.26
C ARG A 79 9.64 -24.86 -15.33
N TYR A 80 10.05 -24.32 -14.18
CA TYR A 80 10.63 -22.99 -14.12
C TYR A 80 12.14 -23.04 -13.93
N HIS A 81 12.82 -21.95 -14.28
CA HIS A 81 14.27 -21.88 -14.36
C HIS A 81 15.00 -22.35 -13.08
N PHE A 82 14.47 -22.03 -11.87
CA PHE A 82 15.06 -22.48 -10.61
C PHE A 82 14.63 -23.90 -10.18
N GLU A 83 13.68 -24.52 -10.87
CA GLU A 83 13.20 -25.89 -10.61
C GLU A 83 13.87 -26.90 -11.56
N ILE A 84 14.06 -26.55 -12.84
CA ILE A 84 14.70 -27.40 -13.86
C ILE A 84 16.17 -27.68 -13.52
N ALA A 85 16.91 -26.67 -13.06
CA ALA A 85 18.30 -26.84 -12.61
C ALA A 85 18.43 -27.77 -11.39
N GLN A 86 17.35 -27.93 -10.61
CA GLN A 86 17.31 -28.87 -9.49
C GLN A 86 16.99 -30.29 -9.97
N GLU A 87 16.12 -30.46 -10.98
CA GLU A 87 15.85 -31.77 -11.59
C GLU A 87 17.06 -32.33 -12.35
N GLU A 88 17.74 -31.53 -13.19
CA GLU A 88 18.96 -31.97 -13.90
C GLU A 88 20.09 -32.37 -12.94
N GLY A 89 20.19 -31.72 -11.78
CA GLY A 89 21.17 -32.10 -10.75
C GLY A 89 20.85 -33.41 -10.02
N VAL A 90 19.60 -33.87 -10.04
CA VAL A 90 19.16 -35.13 -9.41
C VAL A 90 19.35 -36.32 -10.35
N ASP A 91 19.17 -36.14 -11.66
CA ASP A 91 19.31 -37.22 -12.66
C ASP A 91 20.77 -37.64 -12.93
N HIS A 92 21.75 -36.92 -12.35
CA HIS A 92 23.19 -37.18 -12.53
C HIS A 92 23.90 -37.70 -11.27
N VAL A 93 23.17 -38.06 -10.21
CA VAL A 93 23.67 -38.71 -8.98
C VAL A 93 23.08 -40.12 -8.86
#